data_AF-A0A7K9EXT2-F1
#
_entry.id   AF-A0A7K9EXT2-F1
#
_cell.length_a   1.000
_cell.length_b   1.000
_cell.length_c   1.000
_cell.angle_alpha   90.00
_cell.angle_beta   90.00
_cell.angle_gamma   90.00
#
_symmetry.space_group_name_H-M   'P 1'
#
loop_
_entity.id
_entity.type
_entity.pdbx_description
1 polymer ?
#
loop_
_entity_poly.entity_id
_entity_poly.type
_entity_poly.pdbx_seq_one_letter_code
_entity_poly.pdbx_strand_id
1 'polypeptide(L)'
;QAVCGYGSQDALPFRAIKEGELYFQEDREVNLVELALATNIPKGCAETAVALQDLQTNSKIAALLPYFVYVVSGVKSVSHDLEQLNRLLHIARSLIQNPFLCLGSYVRSLVGSVMYCALEPLAASINPLNDHWTLRDYAAMLLSRVFW
;
A
#
# COMPACT_ATOMS: atom_id res chain seq x y z
N GLN A 1 8.14 9.73 -24.11
CA GLN A 1 9.32 8.86 -24.27
C GLN A 1 9.16 7.72 -23.28
N ALA A 2 8.88 6.51 -23.76
CA ALA A 2 8.56 5.35 -22.90
C ALA A 2 9.86 4.78 -22.31
N VAL A 3 9.90 4.61 -21.00
CA VAL A 3 10.99 3.91 -20.31
C VAL A 3 10.68 2.42 -20.42
N CYS A 4 11.38 1.73 -21.32
CA CYS A 4 11.28 0.28 -21.48
C CYS A 4 11.97 -0.38 -20.27
N GLY A 5 11.22 -1.12 -19.47
CA GLY A 5 11.79 -2.06 -18.50
C GLY A 5 12.55 -3.16 -19.24
N TYR A 6 13.79 -3.42 -18.83
CA TYR A 6 14.66 -4.42 -19.45
C TYR A 6 14.04 -5.81 -19.33
N GLY A 7 13.43 -6.33 -20.41
CA GLY A 7 13.03 -7.74 -20.52
C GLY A 7 11.63 -8.05 -21.08
N SER A 8 10.72 -7.09 -21.23
CA SER A 8 9.40 -7.34 -21.83
C SER A 8 9.24 -6.57 -23.15
N GLN A 9 8.80 -7.26 -24.21
CA GLN A 9 8.55 -6.65 -25.54
C GLN A 9 7.22 -5.87 -25.60
N ASP A 10 6.35 -6.05 -24.61
CA ASP A 10 5.04 -5.41 -24.57
C ASP A 10 5.00 -4.29 -23.52
N ALA A 11 4.60 -3.10 -23.97
CA ALA A 11 4.29 -1.99 -23.08
C ALA A 11 2.99 -2.32 -22.34
N LEU A 12 3.10 -2.89 -21.13
CA LEU A 12 1.95 -3.08 -20.24
C LEU A 12 1.33 -1.72 -19.92
N PRO A 13 0.15 -1.38 -20.48
CA PRO A 13 -0.44 -0.07 -20.25
C PRO A 13 -1.20 -0.10 -18.93
N PHE A 14 -0.88 0.83 -18.03
CA PHE A 14 -1.82 1.25 -17.00
C PHE A 14 -3.04 1.85 -17.72
N ARG A 15 -4.14 1.09 -17.80
CA ARG A 15 -5.39 1.59 -18.38
C ARG A 15 -6.19 2.31 -17.31
N ALA A 16 -6.26 3.63 -17.42
CA ALA A 16 -7.34 4.40 -16.82
C ALA A 16 -8.63 4.04 -17.56
N ILE A 17 -9.53 3.29 -16.92
CA ILE A 17 -10.89 3.13 -17.41
C ILE A 17 -11.67 4.39 -16.99
N LYS A 18 -12.58 4.86 -17.85
CA LYS A 18 -13.50 5.95 -17.53
C LYS A 18 -14.16 5.63 -16.17
N GLU A 19 -14.12 6.60 -15.25
CA GLU A 19 -14.59 6.55 -13.83
C GLU A 19 -13.55 6.31 -12.73
N GLY A 20 -12.26 6.34 -13.05
CA GLY A 20 -11.19 6.46 -12.03
C GLY A 20 -10.94 5.19 -11.23
N GLU A 21 -11.44 4.05 -11.70
CA GLU A 21 -11.07 2.74 -11.19
C GLU A 21 -9.76 2.32 -11.89
N LEU A 22 -8.66 2.33 -11.13
CA LEU A 22 -7.37 1.82 -11.57
C LEU A 22 -7.32 0.31 -11.33
N TYR A 23 -7.56 -0.46 -12.39
CA TYR A 23 -7.36 -1.90 -12.36
C TYR A 23 -5.92 -2.23 -12.75
N PHE A 24 -5.16 -2.80 -11.80
CA PHE A 24 -3.97 -3.56 -12.16
C PHE A 24 -4.43 -4.90 -12.73
N GLN A 25 -4.04 -5.20 -13.97
CA GLN A 25 -4.27 -6.53 -14.50
C GLN A 25 -3.27 -7.47 -13.81
N GLU A 26 -3.71 -8.13 -12.75
CA GLU A 26 -2.94 -9.23 -12.14
C GLU A 26 -2.74 -10.32 -13.20
N ASP A 27 -1.48 -10.63 -13.50
CA ASP A 27 -1.17 -11.97 -13.97
C ASP A 27 -1.54 -12.92 -12.84
N ARG A 28 -2.53 -13.80 -13.08
CA ARG A 28 -3.04 -14.76 -12.08
C ARG A 28 -1.95 -15.60 -11.42
N GLU A 29 -0.75 -15.64 -11.98
CA GLU A 29 0.40 -16.40 -11.48
C GLU A 29 1.26 -15.64 -10.47
N VAL A 30 1.17 -14.29 -10.37
CA VAL A 30 2.04 -13.49 -9.49
C VAL A 30 1.21 -12.61 -8.55
N ASN A 31 0.93 -13.12 -7.35
CA ASN A 31 0.37 -12.32 -6.26
C ASN A 31 1.45 -11.38 -5.71
N LEU A 32 1.57 -10.19 -6.32
CA LEU A 32 2.59 -9.19 -5.93
C LEU A 32 2.45 -8.75 -4.48
N VAL A 33 1.25 -8.80 -3.90
CA VAL A 33 1.01 -8.49 -2.48
C VAL A 33 1.71 -9.53 -1.61
N GLU A 34 1.43 -10.81 -1.87
CA GLU A 34 2.05 -11.92 -1.16
C GLU A 34 3.56 -11.96 -1.40
N LEU A 35 4.04 -11.69 -2.62
CA LEU A 35 5.48 -11.64 -2.90
C LEU A 35 6.18 -10.50 -2.15
N ALA A 36 5.61 -9.29 -2.18
CA ALA A 36 6.16 -8.12 -1.48
C ALA A 36 6.16 -8.31 0.04
N LEU A 37 5.25 -9.12 0.57
CA LEU A 37 5.11 -9.40 2.00
C LEU A 37 5.85 -10.68 2.44
N ALA A 38 6.06 -11.62 1.53
CA ALA A 38 6.86 -12.85 1.71
C ALA A 38 8.36 -12.58 1.65
N THR A 39 8.79 -11.59 0.85
CA THR A 39 10.07 -10.95 1.09
C THR A 39 9.94 -10.24 2.42
N ASN A 40 10.66 -10.70 3.45
CA ASN A 40 10.63 -10.11 4.79
C ASN A 40 10.76 -8.59 4.70
N ILE A 41 9.64 -7.85 4.68
CA ILE A 41 9.67 -6.41 4.90
C ILE A 41 10.31 -6.27 6.27
N PRO A 42 11.47 -5.59 6.38
CA PRO A 42 12.34 -5.74 7.53
C PRO A 42 11.55 -5.64 8.84
N LYS A 43 11.57 -6.69 9.65
CA LYS A 43 10.80 -6.72 10.90
C LYS A 43 11.47 -5.79 11.88
N GLY A 44 10.92 -4.58 12.06
CA GLY A 44 11.32 -3.66 13.13
C GLY A 44 12.80 -3.21 13.13
N CYS A 45 13.50 -3.30 12.00
CA CYS A 45 14.90 -2.88 11.90
C CYS A 45 15.03 -1.42 11.44
N ALA A 46 16.19 -0.81 11.70
CA ALA A 46 16.58 0.48 11.13
C ALA A 46 16.36 0.53 9.60
N GLU A 47 16.52 -0.61 8.92
CA GLU A 47 16.32 -0.78 7.48
C GLU A 47 14.89 -0.49 7.04
N THR A 48 13.87 -0.92 7.79
CA THR A 48 12.47 -0.58 7.51
C THR A 48 12.22 0.91 7.63
N ALA A 49 12.79 1.55 8.65
CA ALA A 49 12.63 2.98 8.86
C ALA A 49 13.30 3.77 7.72
N VAL A 50 14.49 3.33 7.27
CA VAL A 50 15.18 3.91 6.11
C VAL A 50 14.36 3.74 4.83
N ALA A 51 13.82 2.56 4.56
CA ALA A 51 13.00 2.32 3.37
C ALA A 51 11.71 3.16 3.37
N LEU A 52 11.02 3.28 4.52
CA LEU A 52 9.84 4.13 4.66
C LEU A 52 10.17 5.62 4.52
N GLN A 53 11.34 6.05 5.01
CA GLN A 53 11.83 7.41 4.87
C GLN A 53 12.19 7.74 3.42
N ASP A 54 12.83 6.81 2.70
CA ASP A 54 13.10 6.95 1.27
C ASP A 54 11.78 7.04 0.50
N LEU A 55 10.82 6.16 0.80
CA LEU A 55 9.49 6.19 0.18
C LEU A 55 8.77 7.53 0.41
N GLN A 56 9.01 8.20 1.54
CA GLN A 56 8.41 9.49 1.86
C GLN A 56 9.12 10.69 1.19
N THR A 57 10.41 10.61 0.90
CA THR A 57 11.20 11.79 0.47
C THR A 57 11.79 11.69 -0.93
N ASN A 58 11.87 10.49 -1.49
CA ASN A 58 12.45 10.26 -2.80
C ASN A 58 11.49 10.73 -3.90
N SER A 59 11.95 11.59 -4.79
CA SER A 59 11.15 12.09 -5.92
C SER A 59 11.17 11.15 -7.12
N LYS A 60 12.11 10.19 -7.18
CA LYS A 60 12.33 9.32 -8.34
C LYS A 60 11.41 8.09 -8.35
N ILE A 61 10.65 7.86 -7.28
CA ILE A 61 9.78 6.69 -7.13
C ILE A 61 8.38 6.88 -7.73
N ALA A 62 8.08 8.04 -8.33
CA ALA A 62 6.75 8.32 -8.88
C ALA A 62 6.28 7.28 -9.91
N ALA A 63 7.21 6.73 -10.71
CA ALA A 63 6.91 5.65 -11.65
C ALA A 63 6.52 4.32 -10.98
N LEU A 64 6.89 4.13 -9.71
CA LEU A 64 6.59 2.93 -8.92
C LEU A 64 5.33 3.07 -8.06
N LEU A 65 4.76 4.29 -7.96
CA LEU A 65 3.55 4.57 -7.19
C LEU A 65 2.41 3.56 -7.42
N PRO A 66 2.09 3.14 -8.66
CA PRO A 66 1.00 2.19 -8.89
C PRO A 66 1.22 0.85 -8.17
N TYR A 67 2.46 0.39 -8.09
CA TYR A 67 2.81 -0.87 -7.42
C TYR A 67 2.72 -0.76 -5.90
N PHE A 68 3.16 0.37 -5.33
CA PHE A 68 3.01 0.59 -3.88
C PHE A 68 1.55 0.70 -3.47
N VAL A 69 0.73 1.40 -4.26
CA VAL A 69 -0.73 1.46 -4.03
C VAL A 69 -1.35 0.08 -4.18
N TYR A 70 -0.91 -0.72 -5.17
CA TYR A 70 -1.35 -2.10 -5.33
C TYR A 70 -1.06 -2.95 -4.08
N VAL A 71 0.16 -2.88 -3.55
CA VAL A 71 0.54 -3.56 -2.31
C VAL A 71 -0.34 -3.14 -1.13
N VAL A 72 -0.59 -1.83 -0.96
CA VAL A 72 -1.49 -1.31 0.09
C VAL A 72 -2.94 -1.76 -0.14
N SER A 73 -3.39 -1.90 -1.39
CA SER A 73 -4.75 -2.37 -1.71
C SER A 73 -5.01 -3.82 -1.28
N GLY A 74 -3.93 -4.60 -1.09
CA GLY A 74 -3.95 -5.98 -0.62
C GLY A 74 -4.31 -6.19 0.86
N VAL A 75 -4.69 -5.15 1.62
CA VAL A 75 -5.03 -5.29 3.07
C VAL A 75 -6.00 -6.41 3.41
N LYS A 76 -6.92 -6.78 2.49
CA LYS A 76 -7.90 -7.85 2.70
C LYS A 76 -7.26 -9.24 2.79
N SER A 77 -6.24 -9.52 1.96
CA SER A 77 -5.59 -10.84 1.94
C SER A 77 -4.76 -11.10 3.20
N VAL A 78 -4.38 -10.04 3.90
CA VAL A 78 -3.55 -10.10 5.12
C VAL A 78 -4.30 -9.72 6.39
N SER A 79 -5.63 -9.72 6.34
CA SER A 79 -6.51 -9.34 7.47
C SER A 79 -6.30 -10.17 8.76
N HIS A 80 -5.61 -11.31 8.65
CA HIS A 80 -5.27 -12.21 9.75
C HIS A 80 -3.93 -11.88 10.42
N ASP A 81 -3.06 -11.08 9.78
CA ASP A 81 -1.73 -10.74 10.27
C ASP A 81 -1.65 -9.25 10.63
N LEU A 82 -1.70 -8.97 11.93
CA LEU A 82 -1.68 -7.61 12.46
C LEU A 82 -0.37 -6.87 12.15
N GLU A 83 0.75 -7.59 12.10
CA GLU A 83 2.07 -7.01 11.82
C GLU A 83 2.16 -6.56 10.36
N GLN A 84 1.64 -7.38 9.43
CA GLN A 84 1.53 -7.02 8.01
C GLN A 84 0.59 -5.85 7.79
N LEU A 85 -0.58 -5.83 8.43
CA LEU A 85 -1.51 -4.70 8.35
C LEU A 85 -0.83 -3.40 8.83
N ASN A 86 -0.07 -3.46 9.93
CA ASN A 86 0.63 -2.29 10.43
C ASN A 86 1.69 -1.78 9.43
N ARG A 87 2.44 -2.69 8.81
CA ARG A 87 3.39 -2.33 7.73
C ARG A 87 2.70 -1.67 6.54
N LEU A 88 1.56 -2.20 6.09
CA LEU A 88 0.80 -1.60 5.00
C LEU A 88 0.33 -0.18 5.33
N LEU A 89 -0.09 0.07 6.58
CA LEU A 89 -0.43 1.42 7.04
C LEU A 89 0.79 2.36 7.09
N HIS A 90 1.97 1.86 7.45
CA HIS A 90 3.21 2.65 7.39
C HIS A 90 3.60 3.00 5.96
N ILE A 91 3.48 2.06 5.01
CA ILE A 91 3.69 2.32 3.58
C ILE A 91 2.69 3.38 3.10
N ALA A 92 1.40 3.19 3.40
CA ALA A 92 0.34 4.14 3.04
C ALA A 92 0.67 5.55 3.56
N ARG A 93 1.11 5.66 4.82
CA ARG A 93 1.55 6.93 5.40
C ARG A 93 2.69 7.56 4.60
N SER A 94 3.76 6.82 4.31
CA SER A 94 4.91 7.34 3.56
C SER A 94 4.50 7.83 2.17
N LEU A 95 3.58 7.13 1.49
CA LEU A 95 3.03 7.57 0.20
C LEU A 95 2.22 8.86 0.33
N ILE A 96 1.33 8.94 1.33
CA ILE A 96 0.47 10.11 1.60
C ILE A 96 1.32 11.35 1.93
N GLN A 97 2.42 11.17 2.64
CA GLN A 97 3.29 12.27 3.06
C GLN A 97 4.36 12.66 2.04
N ASN A 98 4.45 11.97 0.90
CA ASN A 98 5.46 12.29 -0.11
C ASN A 98 4.96 13.41 -1.04
N PRO A 99 5.56 14.62 -0.99
CA PRO A 99 5.11 15.76 -1.79
C PRO A 99 5.40 15.62 -3.29
N PHE A 100 6.20 14.63 -3.69
CA PHE A 100 6.55 14.36 -5.08
C PHE A 100 5.59 13.36 -5.75
N LEU A 101 4.65 12.77 -5.01
CA LEU A 101 3.69 11.80 -5.52
C LEU A 101 2.33 12.45 -5.81
N CYS A 102 1.80 12.20 -7.01
CA CYS A 102 0.45 12.64 -7.39
C CYS A 102 -0.58 11.55 -7.09
N LEU A 103 -1.22 11.62 -5.93
CA LEU A 103 -2.15 10.58 -5.48
C LEU A 103 -3.56 10.65 -6.09
N GLY A 104 -3.90 11.68 -6.88
CA GLY A 104 -5.28 11.98 -7.30
C GLY A 104 -6.11 10.77 -7.77
N SER A 105 -5.58 9.94 -8.67
CA SER A 105 -6.27 8.74 -9.17
C SER A 105 -6.25 7.55 -8.19
N TYR A 106 -5.37 7.59 -7.19
CA TYR A 106 -5.13 6.52 -6.22
C TYR A 106 -5.81 6.77 -4.86
N VAL A 107 -6.29 7.99 -4.60
CA VAL A 107 -6.89 8.38 -3.31
C VAL A 107 -8.01 7.42 -2.90
N ARG A 108 -8.92 7.08 -3.82
CA ARG A 108 -10.04 6.17 -3.51
C ARG A 108 -9.55 4.81 -3.03
N SER A 109 -8.54 4.25 -3.71
CA SER A 109 -7.96 2.96 -3.34
C SER A 109 -7.27 3.02 -1.97
N LEU A 110 -6.39 4.01 -1.77
CA LEU A 110 -5.68 4.22 -0.49
C LEU A 110 -6.64 4.45 0.68
N VAL A 111 -7.63 5.32 0.51
CA VAL A 111 -8.66 5.59 1.55
C VAL A 111 -9.45 4.32 1.84
N GLY A 112 -9.85 3.56 0.82
CA GLY A 112 -10.55 2.29 0.99
C GLY A 112 -9.73 1.28 1.81
N SER A 113 -8.42 1.17 1.54
CA SER A 113 -7.52 0.29 2.29
C SER A 113 -7.33 0.72 3.74
N VAL A 114 -7.15 2.02 4.00
CA VAL A 114 -6.99 2.53 5.37
C VAL A 114 -8.32 2.42 6.14
N MET A 115 -9.45 2.70 5.49
CA MET A 115 -10.80 2.51 6.07
C MET A 115 -11.06 1.04 6.43
N TYR A 116 -10.63 0.09 5.59
CA TYR A 116 -10.73 -1.34 5.89
C TYR A 116 -10.03 -1.67 7.22
N CYS A 117 -8.81 -1.19 7.42
CA CYS A 117 -8.06 -1.41 8.67
C CYS A 117 -8.73 -0.76 9.90
N ALA A 118 -9.42 0.37 9.73
CA ALA A 118 -10.09 1.09 10.82
C ALA A 118 -11.44 0.47 11.21
N LEU A 119 -12.24 0.05 10.23
CA LEU A 119 -13.67 -0.23 10.43
C LEU A 119 -14.03 -1.71 10.35
N GLU A 120 -13.40 -2.48 9.46
CA GLU A 120 -13.86 -3.84 9.16
C GLU A 120 -13.47 -4.86 10.24
N PRO A 121 -14.20 -5.97 10.39
CA PRO A 121 -13.85 -7.04 11.31
C PRO A 121 -12.62 -7.81 10.78
N LEU A 122 -11.43 -7.37 11.18
CA LEU A 122 -10.18 -8.03 10.85
C LEU A 122 -10.15 -9.44 11.46
N ALA A 123 -9.69 -10.44 10.70
CA ALA A 123 -9.50 -11.79 11.25
C ALA A 123 -8.52 -11.78 12.45
N ALA A 124 -7.56 -10.86 12.46
CA ALA A 124 -6.68 -10.62 13.60
C ALA A 124 -7.43 -10.25 14.90
N SER A 125 -8.63 -9.66 14.83
CA SER A 125 -9.45 -9.29 15.99
C SER A 125 -10.10 -10.49 16.69
N ILE A 126 -10.11 -11.66 16.05
CA ILE A 126 -10.65 -12.89 16.66
C ILE A 126 -9.79 -13.33 17.85
N ASN A 127 -8.48 -13.06 17.81
CA ASN A 127 -7.57 -13.37 18.91
C ASN A 127 -7.57 -12.24 19.95
N PRO A 128 -8.01 -12.48 21.20
CA PRO A 128 -8.06 -11.44 22.23
C PRO A 128 -6.68 -10.94 22.68
N LEU A 129 -5.60 -11.67 22.36
CA LEU A 129 -4.23 -11.23 22.64
C LEU A 129 -3.71 -10.19 21.63
N ASN A 130 -4.38 -10.03 20.48
CA ASN A 130 -3.98 -9.07 19.47
C ASN A 130 -4.50 -7.67 19.84
N ASP A 131 -3.59 -6.72 20.05
CA ASP A 131 -3.93 -5.31 20.22
C ASP A 131 -4.25 -4.65 18.87
N HIS A 132 -5.42 -4.99 18.33
CA HIS A 132 -5.92 -4.45 17.08
C HIS A 132 -6.48 -3.02 17.21
N TRP A 133 -6.69 -2.52 18.43
CA TRP A 133 -7.17 -1.16 18.68
C TRP A 133 -6.11 -0.12 18.30
N THR A 134 -4.85 -0.36 18.67
CA THR A 134 -3.73 0.51 18.25
C THR A 134 -3.63 0.65 16.73
N LEU A 135 -3.83 -0.44 15.98
CA LEU A 135 -3.85 -0.40 14.51
C LEU A 135 -5.02 0.47 14.00
N ARG A 136 -6.21 0.30 14.57
CA ARG A 136 -7.42 1.06 14.18
C ARG A 136 -7.26 2.55 14.46
N ASP A 137 -6.73 2.92 15.62
CA ASP A 137 -6.45 4.32 15.98
C ASP A 137 -5.43 4.95 15.02
N TYR A 138 -4.38 4.19 14.66
CA TYR A 138 -3.40 4.65 13.68
C TYR A 138 -4.03 4.83 12.29
N ALA A 139 -4.88 3.89 11.85
CA ALA A 139 -5.61 4.03 10.59
C ALA A 139 -6.54 5.26 10.59
N ALA A 140 -7.26 5.52 11.68
CA ALA A 140 -8.09 6.71 11.84
C ALA A 140 -7.27 8.01 11.76
N MET A 141 -6.09 8.04 12.40
CA MET A 141 -5.16 9.17 12.30
C MET A 141 -4.65 9.37 10.86
N LEU A 142 -4.43 8.30 10.09
CA LEU A 142 -4.03 8.42 8.69
C LEU A 142 -5.14 9.00 7.82
N LEU A 143 -6.38 8.60 8.03
CA LEU A 143 -7.53 9.15 7.30
C LEU A 143 -7.62 10.67 7.50
N SER A 144 -7.38 11.17 8.70
CA SER A 144 -7.40 12.62 8.96
C SER A 144 -6.35 13.40 8.16
N ARG A 145 -5.27 12.75 7.72
CA ARG A 145 -4.21 13.36 6.89
C ARG A 145 -4.48 13.29 5.40
N VAL A 146 -5.45 12.49 4.95
CA VAL A 146 -5.84 12.42 3.53
C VAL A 146 -6.90 13.48 3.22
N PHE A 147 -7.77 13.78 4.19
CA PHE A 147 -8.88 14.73 4.03
C PHE A 147 -8.52 16.19 4.36
N TRP A 148 -7.29 16.48 4.81
CA TRP A 148 -6.81 17.82 5.19
C TRP A 148 -5.43 18.10 4.59
#